data_AF-A0A964KA90-F1
#
_entry.id   AF-A0A964KA90-F1
#
_cell.length_a   1.000
_cell.length_b   1.000
_cell.length_c   1.000
_cell.angle_alpha   90.00
_cell.angle_beta   90.00
_cell.angle_gamma   90.00
#
_symmetry.space_group_name_H-M   'P 1'
#
loop_
_entity.id
_entity.type
_entity.pdbx_description
1 polymer ?
#
loop_
_entity_poly.entity_id
_entity_poly.type
_entity_poly.pdbx_seq_one_letter_code
_entity_poly.pdbx_strand_id
1 'polypeptide(L)'
;MTVTKTAKEELKRMLEAREMPEGRYFRLATPPVWTLEGDFGIVLDEDRAGDLQVEHEGTVVLLVDPDLARQLMDGTFDFVSTPQGMRFKLDVRQG
;
A
#
# COMPACT_ATOMS: atom_id res chain seq x y z
N MET A 1 -4.27 10.51 -0.03
CA MET A 1 -3.48 9.87 1.03
C MET A 1 -2.04 10.32 0.96
N THR A 2 -1.35 10.33 2.09
CA THR A 2 0.11 10.44 2.16
C THR A 2 0.71 9.06 2.37
N VAL A 3 1.64 8.63 1.52
CA VAL A 3 2.46 7.44 1.78
C VAL A 3 3.83 7.91 2.25
N THR A 4 4.21 7.55 3.47
CA THR A 4 5.46 8.01 4.10
C THR A 4 6.67 7.42 3.38
N LYS A 5 7.84 8.06 3.59
CA LYS A 5 9.12 7.56 3.06
C LYS A 5 9.43 6.15 3.58
N THR A 6 9.22 5.93 4.88
CA THR A 6 9.42 4.64 5.56
C THR A 6 8.55 3.53 4.96
N ALA A 7 7.28 3.81 4.64
CA ALA A 7 6.43 2.84 3.94
C ALA A 7 6.93 2.54 2.52
N LYS A 8 7.37 3.56 1.79
CA LYS A 8 7.92 3.39 0.43
C LYS A 8 9.20 2.57 0.41
N GLU A 9 10.12 2.84 1.33
CA GLU A 9 11.37 2.09 1.50
C GLU A 9 11.07 0.62 1.80
N GLU A 10 10.12 0.35 2.70
CA GLU A 10 9.74 -1.02 3.06
C GLU A 10 9.09 -1.77 1.89
N LEU A 11 8.17 -1.12 1.16
CA LEU A 11 7.56 -1.71 -0.03
C LEU A 11 8.62 -2.02 -1.09
N LYS A 12 9.58 -1.12 -1.32
CA LYS A 12 10.69 -1.36 -2.24
C LYS A 12 11.54 -2.56 -1.79
N ARG A 13 11.90 -2.63 -0.50
CA ARG A 13 12.62 -3.78 0.07
C ARG A 13 11.84 -5.08 -0.14
N MET A 14 10.51 -5.05 0.04
CA MET A 14 9.64 -6.20 -0.19
C MET A 14 9.56 -6.62 -1.66
N LEU A 15 9.63 -5.68 -2.61
CA LEU A 15 9.73 -5.95 -4.05
C LEU A 15 11.08 -6.58 -4.38
N GLU A 16 12.18 -6.03 -3.87
CA GLU A 16 13.55 -6.53 -4.13
C GLU A 16 13.80 -7.91 -3.52
N ALA A 17 13.15 -8.22 -2.40
CA ALA A 17 13.27 -9.51 -1.71
C ALA A 17 12.50 -10.65 -2.37
N ARG A 18 11.71 -10.38 -3.42
CA ARG A 18 10.91 -11.39 -4.12
C ARG A 18 11.04 -11.26 -5.63
N GLU A 19 10.92 -12.38 -6.33
CA GLU A 19 10.71 -12.33 -7.78
C GLU A 19 9.25 -11.95 -8.05
N MET A 20 9.04 -10.72 -8.51
CA MET A 20 7.71 -10.25 -8.88
C MET A 20 7.32 -10.83 -10.23
N PRO A 21 6.16 -11.51 -10.35
CA PRO A 21 5.68 -11.95 -11.66
C PRO A 21 5.48 -10.74 -12.59
N GLU A 22 5.72 -10.95 -13.88
CA GLU A 22 5.48 -9.93 -14.89
C GLU A 22 4.04 -9.41 -14.83
N GLY A 23 3.88 -8.09 -14.90
CA GLY A 23 2.57 -7.41 -14.81
C GLY A 23 1.93 -7.42 -13.42
N ARG A 24 2.63 -7.87 -12.37
CA ARG A 24 2.13 -7.81 -10.98
C ARG A 24 2.77 -6.70 -10.19
N TYR A 25 1.95 -6.07 -9.36
CA TYR A 25 2.29 -4.97 -8.48
C TYR A 25 1.74 -5.23 -7.08
N PHE A 26 2.31 -4.56 -6.07
CA PHE A 26 1.61 -4.44 -4.79
C PHE A 26 0.39 -3.54 -4.93
N ARG A 27 -0.72 -3.94 -4.34
CA ARG A 27 -1.96 -3.14 -4.25
C ARG A 27 -2.43 -3.05 -2.81
N LEU A 28 -2.83 -1.86 -2.40
CA LEU A 28 -3.57 -1.66 -1.16
C LEU A 28 -4.99 -2.21 -1.34
N ALA A 29 -5.36 -3.20 -0.53
CA ALA A 29 -6.66 -3.84 -0.56
C ALA A 29 -7.38 -3.67 0.78
N THR A 30 -8.67 -3.38 0.74
CA THR A 30 -9.60 -3.41 1.87
C THR A 30 -10.61 -4.54 1.67
N PRO A 31 -11.41 -4.92 2.69
CA PRO A 31 -12.52 -5.84 2.49
C PRO A 31 -13.47 -5.39 1.37
N PRO A 32 -14.01 -6.31 0.54
CA PRO A 32 -13.93 -7.77 0.69
C PRO A 32 -12.70 -8.42 0.03
N VAL A 33 -11.83 -7.65 -0.64
CA VAL A 33 -10.61 -8.19 -1.28
C VAL A 33 -9.60 -8.66 -0.23
N TRP A 34 -9.44 -7.88 0.84
CA TRP A 34 -8.71 -8.31 2.02
C TRP A 34 -9.61 -9.11 2.95
N THR A 35 -9.23 -10.37 3.21
CA THR A 35 -10.04 -11.31 4.01
C THR A 35 -9.37 -11.75 5.31
N LEU A 36 -8.17 -11.26 5.59
CA LEU A 36 -7.46 -11.53 6.85
C LEU A 36 -7.81 -10.47 7.89
N GLU A 37 -7.18 -10.53 9.06
CA GLU A 37 -7.39 -9.57 10.13
C GLU A 37 -6.99 -8.14 9.71
N GLY A 38 -7.71 -7.15 10.24
CA GLY A 38 -7.46 -5.73 10.01
C GLY A 38 -8.29 -5.14 8.86
N ASP A 39 -8.26 -3.82 8.75
CA ASP A 39 -9.09 -3.08 7.80
C ASP A 39 -8.50 -3.05 6.38
N PHE A 40 -7.24 -3.47 6.21
CA PHE A 40 -6.55 -3.49 4.93
C PHE A 40 -5.39 -4.49 4.92
N GLY A 41 -4.89 -4.79 3.73
CA GLY A 41 -3.61 -5.44 3.50
C GLY A 41 -2.97 -5.04 2.17
N ILE A 42 -1.80 -5.62 1.90
CA ILE A 42 -1.09 -5.46 0.62
C ILE A 42 -1.14 -6.80 -0.12
N VAL A 43 -1.70 -6.79 -1.32
CA VAL A 43 -1.85 -7.97 -2.18
C VAL A 43 -1.08 -7.81 -3.48
N LEU A 44 -0.89 -8.91 -4.21
CA LEU A 44 -0.38 -8.88 -5.58
C LEU A 44 -1.55 -8.74 -6.56
N ASP A 45 -1.49 -7.75 -7.44
CA ASP A 45 -2.54 -7.49 -8.42
C ASP A 45 -1.97 -6.89 -9.70
N GLU A 46 -2.80 -6.77 -10.72
CA GLU A 46 -2.48 -6.08 -11.98
C GLU A 46 -2.86 -4.59 -11.86
N ASP A 47 -2.22 -3.75 -12.67
CA ASP A 47 -2.60 -2.35 -12.80
C ASP A 47 -3.88 -2.19 -13.63
N ARG A 48 -4.62 -1.13 -13.34
CA ARG A 48 -5.87 -0.78 -14.01
C ARG A 48 -5.83 0.69 -14.38
N ALA A 49 -6.56 1.03 -15.44
CA ALA A 49 -6.71 2.41 -15.86
C ALA A 49 -7.25 3.27 -14.72
N GLY A 50 -6.49 4.31 -14.34
CA GLY A 50 -6.86 5.24 -13.29
C GLY A 50 -6.36 4.88 -11.89
N ASP A 51 -5.63 3.77 -11.71
CA ASP A 51 -4.94 3.52 -10.45
C ASP A 51 -3.98 4.64 -10.10
N LEU A 52 -3.97 5.01 -8.82
CA LEU A 52 -2.91 5.84 -8.28
C LEU A 52 -1.65 4.98 -8.12
N GLN A 53 -0.58 5.37 -8.82
CA GLN A 53 0.73 4.75 -8.70
C GLN A 53 1.57 5.51 -7.67
N VAL A 54 1.93 4.82 -6.59
CA VAL A 54 2.86 5.35 -5.60
C VAL A 54 4.27 4.94 -6.01
N GLU A 55 5.09 5.94 -6.34
CA GLU A 55 6.46 5.72 -6.76
C GLU A 55 7.48 5.98 -5.63
N HIS A 56 8.58 5.24 -5.71
CA HIS A 56 9.79 5.46 -4.93
C HIS A 56 11.02 5.13 -5.79
N GLU A 57 11.91 6.12 -5.95
CA GLU A 57 13.15 5.95 -6.73
C GLU A 57 12.91 5.39 -8.15
N GLY A 58 11.87 5.90 -8.83
CA GLY A 58 11.49 5.49 -10.18
C GLY A 58 10.82 4.11 -10.29
N THR A 59 10.54 3.45 -9.15
CA THR A 59 9.83 2.17 -9.11
C THR A 59 8.42 2.38 -8.54
N VAL A 60 7.41 1.81 -9.19
CA VAL A 60 6.05 1.75 -8.64
C VAL A 60 6.04 0.74 -7.50
N VAL A 61 5.82 1.21 -6.27
CA VAL A 61 5.88 0.40 -5.06
C VAL A 61 4.51 0.01 -4.51
N LEU A 62 3.44 0.71 -4.91
CA LEU A 62 2.08 0.42 -4.49
C LEU A 62 1.07 1.01 -5.48
N LEU A 63 0.07 0.22 -5.83
CA LEU A 63 -1.14 0.65 -6.51
C LEU A 63 -2.24 0.91 -5.49
N VAL A 64 -3.02 1.96 -5.74
CA VAL A 64 -4.24 2.23 -4.99
C VAL A 64 -5.37 2.46 -5.96
N ASP A 65 -6.47 1.75 -5.74
CA ASP A 65 -7.73 2.00 -6.44
C ASP A 65 -8.14 3.49 -6.31
N PRO A 66 -8.60 4.16 -7.37
CA PRO A 66 -8.88 5.59 -7.35
C PRO A 66 -9.99 5.99 -6.35
N ASP A 67 -10.99 5.14 -6.14
CA ASP A 67 -12.05 5.41 -5.18
C ASP A 67 -11.53 5.26 -3.75
N LEU A 68 -10.71 4.24 -3.50
CA LEU A 68 -10.02 4.08 -2.22
C LEU A 68 -9.06 5.26 -1.95
N ALA A 69 -8.29 5.70 -2.96
CA ALA A 69 -7.39 6.84 -2.84
C ALA A 69 -8.14 8.13 -2.47
N ARG A 70 -9.35 8.31 -3.02
CA ARG A 70 -10.25 9.42 -2.68
C ARG A 70 -10.79 9.32 -1.25
N GLN A 71 -11.21 8.14 -0.82
CA GLN A 71 -11.67 7.90 0.56
C GLN A 71 -10.55 8.17 1.58
N LEU A 72 -9.31 7.86 1.21
CA LEU A 72 -8.13 8.03 2.05
C LEU A 72 -7.40 9.35 1.79
N MET A 73 -8.05 10.36 1.21
CA MET A 73 -7.36 11.59 0.76
C MET A 73 -6.52 12.23 1.89
N ASP A 74 -7.06 12.27 3.10
CA ASP A 74 -6.43 12.83 4.31
C ASP A 74 -5.76 11.77 5.21
N GLY A 75 -5.70 10.52 4.75
CA GLY A 75 -5.08 9.42 5.47
C GLY A 75 -3.57 9.33 5.26
N THR A 76 -2.87 8.75 6.24
CA THR A 76 -1.44 8.45 6.18
C THR A 76 -1.22 6.94 6.17
N PHE A 77 -0.56 6.43 5.13
CA PHE A 77 -0.06 5.07 5.07
C PHE A 77 1.41 5.04 5.45
N ASP A 78 1.73 4.38 6.55
CA ASP A 78 3.07 4.36 7.14
C ASP A 78 3.53 2.94 7.49
N PHE A 79 4.84 2.78 7.70
CA PHE A 79 5.46 1.59 8.24
C PHE A 79 6.13 1.93 9.56
N VAL A 80 5.57 1.42 10.65
CA VAL A 80 5.89 1.86 12.02
C VAL A 80 6.30 0.68 12.89
N SER A 81 7.13 0.97 13.90
CA SER A 81 7.45 0.02 14.96
C SER A 81 6.33 -0.01 15.99
N THR A 82 5.83 -1.20 16.32
CA THR A 82 4.93 -1.43 17.45
C THR A 82 5.53 -2.46 18.41
N PRO A 83 4.99 -2.62 19.64
CA PRO A 83 5.48 -3.66 20.56
C PRO A 83 5.41 -5.08 19.99
N GLN A 84 4.61 -5.32 18.96
CA GLN A 84 4.45 -6.61 18.27
C GLN A 84 5.37 -6.74 17.04
N GLY A 85 6.18 -5.72 16.74
CA GLY A 85 7.08 -5.68 15.59
C GLY A 85 6.75 -4.56 14.61
N MET A 86 7.46 -4.54 13.48
CA MET A 86 7.22 -3.58 12.42
C MET A 86 5.96 -3.96 11.65
N ARG A 87 5.08 -3.00 11.36
CA ARG A 87 3.87 -3.22 10.57
C ARG A 87 3.47 -1.99 9.78
N PHE A 88 2.71 -2.23 8.71
CA PHE A 88 1.98 -1.17 8.04
C PHE A 88 0.83 -0.67 8.91
N LYS A 89 0.58 0.63 8.82
CA LYS A 89 -0.52 1.32 9.50
C LYS A 89 -1.16 2.31 8.53
N LEU A 90 -2.47 2.36 8.55
CA LEU A 90 -3.26 3.35 7.83
C LEU A 90 -4.01 4.20 8.85
N ASP A 91 -3.58 5.43 9.03
CA ASP A 91 -4.24 6.40 9.89
C ASP A 91 -5.21 7.25 9.05
N VAL A 92 -6.51 7.04 9.24
CA VAL A 92 -7.55 7.85 8.62
C VAL A 92 -8.04 8.90 9.61
N ARG A 93 -7.98 10.18 9.25
CA ARG A 93 -8.68 11.21 10.02
C ARG A 93 -10.17 11.08 9.69
N GLN A 94 -10.97 10.64 10.65
CA GLN A 94 -12.42 10.79 10.50
C GLN A 94 -12.74 12.28 10.65
N GLY A 95 -13.36 12.84 9.61
CA GLY A 95 -13.92 14.19 9.64
C GLY A 95 -15.19 14.26 10.49
#